data_AF-A0A973FDQ8-F1
#
_entry.id   AF-A0A973FDQ8-F1
#
_cell.length_a   1.000
_cell.length_b   1.000
_cell.length_c   1.000
_cell.angle_alpha   90.00
_cell.angle_beta   90.00
_cell.angle_gamma   90.00
#
_symmetry.space_group_name_H-M   'P 1'
#
loop_
_entity.id
_entity.type
_entity.pdbx_description
1 polymer ?
#
loop_
_entity_poly.entity_id
_entity_poly.type
_entity_poly.pdbx_seq_one_letter_code
_entity_poly.pdbx_strand_id
1 'polypeptide(L)'
;MILSFFPQPSSLVTRAHVPFLQDIDDVNALYAGILEGDLLIVDRAIEPLNNHIVIASINDEQTVKRLRVRKGTVSLVPENVNYKPIEITG
;
A
#
# COMPACT_ATOMS: atom_id res chain seq x y z
N MET A 1 -2.46 4.10 12.80
CA MET A 1 -1.46 3.60 13.77
C MET A 1 -2.21 2.74 14.79
N ILE A 2 -2.04 1.42 14.75
CA ILE A 2 -2.37 0.52 15.87
C ILE A 2 -1.17 -0.39 16.06
N LEU A 3 -0.52 -0.24 17.23
CA LEU A 3 0.54 -1.10 17.73
C LEU A 3 -0.11 -2.24 18.51
N SER A 4 -0.04 -3.47 18.00
CA SER A 4 -0.28 -4.68 18.78
C SER A 4 0.92 -5.62 18.62
N PHE A 5 1.73 -5.69 19.68
CA PHE A 5 2.97 -6.46 19.75
C PHE A 5 2.65 -7.94 20.08
N PHE A 6 2.56 -8.77 19.05
CA PHE A 6 2.98 -10.17 19.13
C PHE A 6 4.38 -10.25 18.50
N PRO A 7 5.27 -11.19 18.88
CA PRO A 7 6.49 -11.46 18.11
C PRO A 7 6.08 -12.05 16.77
N GLN A 8 5.75 -11.16 15.85
CA GLN A 8 5.34 -11.45 14.51
C GLN A 8 6.61 -11.67 13.67
N PRO A 9 6.65 -12.64 12.74
CA PRO A 9 7.81 -12.82 11.88
C PRO A 9 8.13 -11.49 11.17
N SER A 10 9.41 -11.16 11.04
CA SER A 10 9.89 -9.91 10.42
C SER A 10 9.26 -9.71 9.04
N SER A 11 9.03 -10.81 8.32
CA SER A 11 8.25 -10.86 7.09
C SER A 11 6.82 -11.35 7.31
N LEU A 12 5.84 -10.70 6.68
CA LEU A 12 4.47 -11.17 6.51
C LEU A 12 4.26 -11.58 5.04
N VAL A 13 3.63 -12.73 4.82
CA VAL A 13 3.08 -13.08 3.50
C VAL A 13 1.63 -12.66 3.47
N THR A 14 1.26 -11.81 2.53
CA THR A 14 -0.14 -11.42 2.29
C THR A 14 -0.45 -11.46 0.80
N ARG A 15 -1.72 -11.44 0.45
CA ARG A 15 -2.15 -11.35 -0.95
C ARG A 15 -2.39 -9.88 -1.29
N ALA A 16 -1.89 -9.45 -2.44
CA ALA A 16 -2.23 -8.14 -2.97
C ALA A 16 -3.75 -8.08 -3.18
N HIS A 17 -4.38 -7.12 -2.51
CA HIS A 17 -5.74 -6.70 -2.82
C HIS A 17 -5.67 -5.27 -3.36
N VAL A 18 -6.05 -5.13 -4.62
CA VAL A 18 -6.01 -3.89 -5.38
C VAL A 18 -7.45 -3.62 -5.82
N PRO A 19 -8.29 -3.07 -4.92
CA PRO A 19 -9.73 -2.94 -5.13
C PRO A 19 -10.12 -2.07 -6.33
N PHE A 20 -9.15 -1.39 -6.95
CA PHE A 20 -9.33 -0.47 -8.07
C PHE A 20 -8.96 -1.07 -9.44
N LEU A 21 -8.63 -2.37 -9.53
CA LEU A 21 -8.33 -3.05 -10.81
C LEU A 21 -9.59 -3.47 -11.62
N GLN A 22 -10.80 -3.13 -11.17
CA GLN A 22 -12.05 -3.61 -11.80
C GLN A 22 -12.41 -2.91 -13.12
N ASP A 23 -11.81 -1.77 -13.45
CA ASP A 23 -11.96 -1.14 -14.76
C ASP A 23 -10.93 -1.75 -15.73
N ILE A 24 -11.42 -2.70 -16.53
CA ILE A 24 -10.65 -3.56 -17.46
C ILE A 24 -9.83 -2.78 -18.51
N ASP A 25 -10.06 -1.47 -18.69
CA ASP A 25 -9.28 -0.62 -19.58
C ASP A 25 -7.98 -0.08 -18.94
N ASP A 26 -7.73 -0.37 -17.67
CA ASP A 26 -6.55 0.09 -16.93
C ASP A 26 -5.44 -0.97 -16.87
N VAL A 27 -5.11 -1.55 -18.02
CA VAL A 27 -3.99 -2.50 -18.24
C VAL A 27 -2.61 -1.90 -17.85
N ASN A 28 -2.56 -0.61 -17.49
CA ASN A 28 -1.38 0.09 -17.00
C ASN A 28 -1.27 0.15 -15.47
N ALA A 29 -2.28 -0.27 -14.71
CA ALA A 29 -2.23 -0.33 -13.25
C ALA A 29 -1.44 -1.54 -12.71
N LEU A 30 -0.32 -1.90 -13.36
CA LEU A 30 0.69 -2.71 -12.69
C LEU A 30 1.31 -1.85 -11.59
N TYR A 31 0.88 -2.08 -10.35
CA TYR A 31 1.46 -1.43 -9.18
C TYR A 31 2.91 -1.90 -9.02
N ALA A 32 3.86 -1.26 -9.71
CA ALA A 32 5.24 -1.72 -9.83
C ALA A 32 5.39 -3.20 -10.26
N GLY A 33 4.44 -3.73 -11.02
CA GLY A 33 4.41 -5.15 -11.42
C GLY A 33 3.44 -6.04 -10.65
N ILE A 34 2.77 -5.53 -9.62
CA ILE A 34 1.87 -6.30 -8.75
C ILE A 34 0.47 -6.37 -9.37
N LEU A 35 -0.08 -7.59 -9.46
CA LEU A 35 -1.43 -7.90 -9.92
C LEU A 35 -2.32 -8.40 -8.78
N GLU A 36 -3.64 -8.37 -8.99
CA GLU A 36 -4.61 -8.91 -8.04
C GLU A 36 -4.31 -10.39 -7.74
N GLY A 37 -4.26 -10.73 -6.45
CA GLY A 37 -4.04 -12.10 -6.00
C GLY A 37 -2.56 -12.54 -5.93
N ASP A 38 -1.61 -11.69 -6.32
CA ASP A 38 -0.18 -11.91 -6.15
C ASP A 38 0.18 -12.07 -4.67
N LEU A 39 1.18 -12.92 -4.40
CA LEU A 39 1.74 -13.08 -3.06
C LEU A 39 2.81 -12.02 -2.82
N LEU A 40 2.59 -11.20 -1.81
CA LEU A 40 3.50 -10.16 -1.38
C LEU A 40 4.22 -10.61 -0.11
N ILE A 41 5.55 -10.51 -0.13
CA ILE A 41 6.38 -10.64 1.06
C ILE A 41 6.68 -9.23 1.54
N VAL A 42 6.19 -8.90 2.73
CA VAL A 42 6.35 -7.58 3.33
C VAL A 42 7.25 -7.68 4.55
N ASP A 43 8.34 -6.94 4.55
CA ASP A 43 9.16 -6.76 5.75
C ASP A 43 8.54 -5.66 6.62
N ARG A 44 8.09 -6.03 7.82
CA ARG A 44 7.47 -5.13 8.80
C ARG A 44 8.49 -4.47 9.72
N ALA A 45 9.74 -4.91 9.71
CA ALA A 45 10.81 -4.33 10.52
C ALA A 45 11.43 -3.08 9.86
N ILE A 46 11.14 -2.84 8.59
CA ILE A 46 11.65 -1.70 7.83
C ILE A 46 10.67 -0.52 7.94
N GLU A 47 11.16 0.61 8.43
CA GLU A 47 10.38 1.85 8.39
C GLU A 47 10.16 2.30 6.92
N PRO A 48 8.90 2.58 6.53
CA PRO A 48 8.62 2.92 5.15
C PRO A 48 9.11 4.35 4.84
N LEU A 49 9.87 4.50 3.76
CA LEU A 49 10.39 5.79 3.30
C LEU A 49 9.59 6.33 2.12
N ASN A 50 9.85 7.60 1.78
CA ASN A 50 9.26 8.24 0.61
C ASN A 50 9.48 7.39 -0.65
N ASN A 51 8.42 7.22 -1.43
CA ASN A 51 8.30 6.39 -2.63
C ASN A 51 8.26 4.87 -2.41
N HIS A 52 8.34 4.35 -1.18
CA HIS A 52 8.15 2.92 -0.94
C HIS A 52 6.73 2.49 -1.33
N ILE A 53 6.61 1.27 -1.85
CA ILE A 53 5.32 0.58 -1.96
C ILE A 53 5.02 0.00 -0.59
N VAL A 54 3.88 0.36 -0.04
CA VAL A 54 3.45 -0.05 1.29
C VAL A 54 2.09 -0.74 1.22
N ILE A 55 1.87 -1.64 2.16
CA ILE A 55 0.53 -2.13 2.47
C ILE A 55 0.03 -1.31 3.64
N ALA A 56 -1.06 -0.57 3.41
CA ALA A 56 -1.73 0.23 4.42
C ALA A 56 -3.08 -0.40 4.76
N SER A 57 -3.47 -0.32 6.03
CA SER A 57 -4.83 -0.61 6.46
C SER A 57 -5.57 0.70 6.67
N ILE A 58 -6.64 0.92 5.89
CA ILE A 58 -7.47 2.12 5.93
C ILE A 58 -8.92 1.66 6.10
N ASN A 59 -9.61 2.11 7.14
CA ASN A 59 -10.99 1.70 7.44
C ASN A 59 -11.19 0.17 7.43
N ASP A 60 -10.25 -0.56 8.05
CA ASP A 60 -10.21 -2.03 8.09
C ASP A 60 -10.04 -2.74 6.73
N GLU A 61 -9.79 -1.98 5.66
CA GLU A 61 -9.48 -2.50 4.33
C GLU A 61 -7.97 -2.40 4.05
N GLN A 62 -7.38 -3.52 3.60
CA GLN A 62 -5.98 -3.54 3.18
C GLN A 62 -5.84 -3.03 1.75
N THR A 63 -4.88 -2.13 1.54
CA THR A 63 -4.59 -1.60 0.21
C THR A 63 -3.10 -1.47 -0.04
N VAL A 64 -2.69 -1.71 -1.28
CA VAL A 64 -1.31 -1.46 -1.75
C VAL A 64 -1.26 -0.04 -2.32
N LYS A 65 -0.39 0.79 -1.77
CA LYS A 65 -0.22 2.20 -2.18
C LYS A 65 1.23 2.65 -2.18
N ARG A 66 1.56 3.67 -2.97
CA ARG A 66 2.87 4.33 -2.87
C ARG A 66 2.84 5.36 -1.74
N LEU A 67 3.76 5.24 -0.80
CA LEU A 67 3.95 6.24 0.24
C LEU A 67 4.63 7.48 -0.34
N ARG A 68 4.03 8.65 -0.18
CA ARG A 68 4.67 9.94 -0.44
C ARG A 68 4.81 10.72 0.85
N VAL A 69 6.03 11.14 1.14
CA VAL A 69 6.35 12.03 2.26
C VAL A 69 6.87 13.33 1.67
N ARG A 70 6.13 14.42 1.85
CA ARG A 70 6.49 15.76 1.37
C ARG A 70 6.23 16.79 2.46
N LYS A 71 7.27 17.54 2.82
CA LYS A 71 7.18 18.65 3.81
C LYS A 71 6.51 18.23 5.14
N GLY A 72 6.73 17.00 5.58
CA GLY A 72 6.12 16.45 6.80
C GLY A 72 4.71 15.87 6.61
N THR A 73 4.08 16.05 5.45
CA THR A 73 2.81 15.41 5.11
C THR A 73 3.04 14.03 4.53
N VAL A 74 2.32 13.04 5.05
CA VAL A 74 2.30 11.67 4.55
C VAL A 74 1.03 11.44 3.74
N SER A 75 1.17 10.86 2.56
CA SER A 75 0.03 10.50 1.71
C SER A 75 0.26 9.14 1.04
N LEU A 76 -0.84 8.44 0.78
CA LEU A 76 -0.90 7.20 0.03
C LEU A 76 -1.40 7.53 -1.36
N VAL A 77 -0.50 7.48 -2.34
CA VAL A 77 -0.78 7.86 -3.72
C VAL A 77 -1.14 6.61 -4.51
N PRO A 78 -2.31 6.53 -5.17
CA PRO A 78 -2.64 5.47 -6.11
C PRO A 78 -1.74 5.55 -7.36
N GLU A 79 -1.44 4.42 -8.00
CA GLU A 79 -0.71 4.43 -9.29
C GLU A 79 -1.63 4.80 -10.45
N ASN A 80 -2.93 4.50 -10.35
CA ASN A 80 -3.91 5.02 -11.29
C ASN A 80 -4.22 6.51 -10.97
N VAL A 81 -3.89 7.36 -11.95
CA VAL A 81 -4.04 8.82 -11.91
C VAL A 81 -5.49 9.31 -11.78
N ASN A 82 -6.47 8.45 -12.09
CA ASN A 82 -7.89 8.75 -11.94
C ASN A 82 -8.33 8.77 -10.46
N TYR A 83 -7.53 8.17 -9.57
CA TYR A 83 -7.81 8.16 -8.14
C TYR A 83 -7.01 9.22 -7.39
N LYS A 84 -7.63 9.80 -6.37
CA LYS A 84 -7.00 10.84 -5.56
C LYS A 84 -6.07 10.24 -4.50
N PRO A 85 -4.93 10.88 -4.20
CA PRO A 85 -4.14 10.55 -3.03
C PRO A 85 -4.97 10.62 -1.74
N ILE A 86 -4.68 9.71 -0.81
CA ILE A 86 -5.25 9.72 0.54
C ILE A 86 -4.21 10.35 1.46
N GLU A 87 -4.53 11.50 2.05
CA GLU A 87 -3.65 12.12 3.06
C GLU A 87 -3.83 11.42 4.39
N ILE A 88 -2.71 11.09 5.04
CA ILE A 88 -2.69 10.48 6.37
C ILE A 88 -2.40 11.61 7.36
N THR A 89 -3.45 12.16 7.95
CA THR A 89 -3.36 13.03 9.13
C THR A 89 -3.30 12.16 10.38
N GLY A 90 -2.22 12.31 11.15
CA GLY A 90 -2.03 11.63 12.44
C GLY A 90 -2.79 12.30 13.57
#